data_AF-A0A522SIR6-F1
#
_entry.id   AF-A0A522SIR6-F1
#
_cell.length_a   1.000
_cell.length_b   1.000
_cell.length_c   1.000
_cell.angle_alpha   90.00
_cell.angle_beta   90.00
_cell.angle_gamma   90.00
#
_symmetry.space_group_name_H-M   'P 1'
#
loop_
_entity.id
_entity.type
_entity.pdbx_description
1 polymer ?
#
loop_
_entity_poly.entity_id
_entity_poly.type
_entity_poly.pdbx_seq_one_letter_code
_entity_poly.pdbx_strand_id
1 'polypeptide(L)' 'MARHRIRIIQIFRTTRSIEIEVEADDEYDAREGVSSGAIDTPDFDDPHWQTGWDLRNEEVEPA' A
#
# COMPACT_ATOMS: atom_id res chain seq x y z
N MET A 1 1.42 23.89 38.78
CA MET A 1 1.92 23.40 37.47
C MET A 1 1.00 23.93 36.38
N ALA A 2 1.55 24.37 35.25
CA ALA A 2 0.78 24.93 34.13
C ALA A 2 0.40 23.83 33.12
N ARG A 3 -0.74 23.99 32.43
CA ARG A 3 -1.16 23.10 31.34
C ARG A 3 -0.65 23.67 30.02
N HIS A 4 -0.01 22.83 29.21
CA HIS A 4 0.45 23.16 27.86
C HIS A 4 -0.30 22.29 26.85
N ARG A 5 -0.65 22.86 25.71
CA ARG A 5 -1.31 22.16 24.62
C ARG A 5 -0.28 21.80 23.56
N ILE A 6 -0.21 20.52 23.20
CA ILE A 6 0.73 19.97 22.23
C ILE A 6 -0.07 19.27 21.13
N ARG A 7 0.40 19.37 19.89
CA ARG A 7 -0.13 18.69 18.72
C ARG A 7 0.87 17.61 18.29
N ILE A 8 0.35 16.43 17.99
CA ILE A 8 1.12 15.32 17.42
C ILE A 8 0.52 15.04 16.04
N ILE A 9 1.37 14.97 15.02
CA ILE A 9 1.01 14.64 13.63
C ILE A 9 1.75 13.37 13.25
N GLN A 10 1.01 12.34 12.85
CA GLN A 10 1.58 11.10 12.33
C GLN A 10 1.19 10.94 10.86
N ILE A 11 2.16 10.66 10.00
CA ILE A 11 1.95 10.40 8.59
C ILE A 11 2.26 8.93 8.34
N PHE A 12 1.24 8.18 7.91
CA PHE A 12 1.38 6.78 7.56
C PHE A 12 1.37 6.59 6.04
N ARG A 13 2.10 5.58 5.57
CA ARG A 13 1.97 5.03 4.23
C ARG A 13 1.30 3.66 4.31
N THR A 14 0.22 3.48 3.57
CA THR A 14 -0.41 2.17 3.36
C THR A 14 0.16 1.54 2.10
N THR A 15 0.61 0.30 2.18
CA THR A 15 1.04 -0.50 1.03
C THR A 15 0.17 -1.75 0.98
N ARG A 16 -0.42 -2.04 -0.19
CA ARG A 16 -1.13 -3.30 -0.45
C ARG A 16 -0.33 -4.11 -1.46
N SER A 17 -0.17 -5.41 -1.22
CA SER A 17 0.52 -6.33 -2.13
C SER A 17 -0.27 -7.63 -2.27
N ILE A 18 -0.23 -8.19 -3.48
CA ILE A 18 -0.74 -9.52 -3.81
C ILE A 18 0.24 -10.16 -4.79
N GLU A 19 0.44 -11.46 -4.66
CA GLU A 19 1.21 -12.25 -5.60
C GLU A 19 0.23 -13.10 -6.41
N ILE A 20 0.39 -13.10 -7.74
CA ILE A 20 -0.46 -13.86 -8.65
C ILE A 20 0.43 -14.71 -9.56
N GLU A 21 -0.04 -15.90 -9.89
CA GLU A 21 0.56 -16.75 -10.92
C GLU A 21 -0.14 -16.47 -12.24
N VAL A 22 0.63 -16.24 -13.29
CA VAL A 22 0.11 -15.93 -14.63
C VAL A 22 0.84 -16.77 -15.67
N GLU A 23 0.11 -17.31 -16.62
CA GLU A 23 0.68 -18.03 -17.76
C GLU A 23 1.03 -17.02 -18.86
N ALA A 24 2.32 -16.94 -19.21
CA ALA A 24 2.85 -16.11 -20.29
C ALA A 24 4.13 -16.73 -20.85
N ASP A 25 4.53 -16.29 -22.04
CA ASP A 25 5.74 -16.80 -22.70
C ASP A 25 7.03 -16.37 -21.95
N ASP A 26 7.02 -15.19 -21.32
CA ASP A 26 8.07 -14.70 -20.43
C ASP A 26 7.57 -13.67 -19.38
N GLU A 27 8.49 -13.18 -18.53
CA GLU A 27 8.20 -12.20 -17.48
C GLU A 27 7.73 -10.84 -18.02
N TYR A 28 8.21 -10.45 -19.21
CA TYR A 28 7.81 -9.19 -19.83
C TYR A 28 6.36 -9.28 -20.31
N ASP A 29 6.01 -10.35 -21.01
CA ASP A 29 4.66 -10.60 -21.49
C ASP A 29 3.65 -10.74 -20.33
N ALA A 30 4.05 -11.38 -19.23
CA ALA A 30 3.27 -11.44 -17.99
C ALA A 30 2.94 -10.04 -17.44
N ARG A 31 3.93 -9.15 -17.36
CA ARG A 31 3.75 -7.77 -16.86
C ARG A 31 2.90 -6.91 -17.79
N GLU A 32 3.14 -7.00 -19.09
CA GLU A 32 2.35 -6.27 -20.08
C GLU A 32 0.90 -6.76 -20.09
N GLY A 33 0.67 -8.08 -19.97
CA GLY A 33 -0.68 -8.66 -19.88
C GLY A 33 -1.46 -8.14 -18.68
N VAL A 34 -0.83 -8.07 -17.51
CA VAL A 34 -1.44 -7.49 -16.30
C VAL A 34 -1.68 -5.97 -16.46
N SER A 35 -0.69 -5.24 -16.99
CA SER A 35 -0.77 -3.77 -17.09
C SER A 35 -1.78 -3.29 -18.15
N SER A 36 -1.95 -4.07 -19.22
CA SER A 36 -2.92 -3.82 -20.28
C SER A 36 -4.34 -4.27 -19.93
N GLY A 37 -4.50 -5.08 -18.87
CA GLY A 37 -5.77 -5.71 -18.50
C GLY A 37 -6.16 -6.90 -19.36
N ALA A 38 -5.21 -7.47 -20.12
CA ALA A 38 -5.42 -8.72 -20.86
C ALA A 38 -5.41 -9.96 -19.94
N ILE A 39 -4.79 -9.84 -18.77
CA ILE A 39 -4.82 -10.83 -17.71
C ILE A 39 -5.68 -10.27 -16.58
N ASP A 40 -6.70 -11.04 -16.18
CA ASP A 40 -7.55 -10.68 -15.05
C ASP A 40 -6.72 -10.63 -13.76
N THR A 41 -6.94 -9.59 -12.96
CA THR A 41 -6.30 -9.42 -11.65
C THR A 41 -7.33 -9.57 -10.54
N PRO A 42 -6.92 -10.00 -9.34
CA PRO A 42 -7.82 -10.12 -8.21
C PRO A 42 -8.51 -8.79 -7.90
N ASP A 43 -9.79 -8.88 -7.55
CA ASP A 43 -10.59 -7.72 -7.18
C ASP A 43 -9.97 -7.00 -5.98
N PHE A 44 -10.34 -5.72 -5.82
CA PHE A 44 -9.80 -4.88 -4.75
C PHE A 44 -10.06 -5.44 -3.35
N ASP A 45 -11.13 -6.21 -3.16
CA ASP A 45 -11.55 -6.84 -1.91
C ASP A 45 -11.13 -8.31 -1.77
N ASP A 46 -10.29 -8.82 -2.68
CA ASP A 46 -9.74 -10.17 -2.56
C ASP A 46 -9.03 -10.36 -1.20
N PRO A 47 -9.35 -11.43 -0.44
CA PRO A 47 -8.82 -11.63 0.91
C PRO A 47 -7.31 -11.91 0.94
N HIS A 48 -6.68 -12.24 -0.19
CA HIS A 48 -5.24 -12.49 -0.27
C HIS A 48 -4.42 -11.19 -0.36
N TRP A 49 -5.06 -10.03 -0.54
CA TRP A 49 -4.38 -8.75 -0.42
C TRP A 49 -3.79 -8.55 0.97
N GLN A 50 -2.48 -8.41 1.04
CA GLN A 50 -1.78 -8.09 2.28
C GLN A 50 -1.66 -6.57 2.41
N THR A 51 -2.09 -6.01 3.54
CA THR A 51 -2.03 -4.56 3.80
C THR A 51 -1.04 -4.27 4.92
N GLY A 52 0.02 -3.54 4.59
CA GLY A 52 1.00 -3.01 5.54
C GLY A 52 0.75 -1.53 5.83
N TRP A 53 0.94 -1.15 7.10
CA TRP A 53 0.98 0.24 7.54
C TRP A 53 2.36 0.56 8.05
N ASP A 54 2.94 1.63 7.52
CA ASP A 54 4.28 2.07 7.87
C ASP A 54 4.26 3.53 8.29
N LEU A 55 4.77 3.82 9.49
CA LEU A 55 4.88 5.20 10.00
C LEU A 55 6.05 5.88 9.29
N ARG A 56 5.75 6.91 8.50
CA ARG A 56 6.76 7.63 7.73
C ARG A 56 7.34 8.80 8.49
N ASN A 57 6.50 9.50 9.24
CA ASN A 57 6.91 10.66 10.00
C ASN A 57 6.03 10.84 11.24
N GLU A 58 6.63 11.33 12.32
CA GLU A 58 5.94 11.78 13.52
C GLU A 58 6.51 13.15 13.91
N GLU A 59 5.64 14.14 13.96
CA GLU A 59 5.97 15.52 14.31
C GLU A 59 5.22 15.93 15.58
N VAL A 60 5.92 16.64 16.47
CA VAL A 60 5.39 17.10 17.75
C VAL A 60 5.63 18.59 17.86
N GLU A 61 4.55 19.36 18.01
CA GLU A 61 4.59 20.82 17.98
C GLU A 61 3.71 21.42 19.09
N PRO A 62 4.02 22.63 19.60
CA PRO A 62 3.06 23.39 20.40
C PRO A 62 1.78 23.64 19.60
N ALA A 63 0.62 23.48 20.25
CA ALA A 63 -0.68 23.63 19.59
C ALA A 63 -1.14 25.09 19.45
#